data_AF-A0A1G1PFK1-F1
#
_entry.id   AF-A0A1G1PFK1-F1
#
_cell.length_a   1.000
_cell.length_b   1.000
_cell.length_c   1.000
_cell.angle_alpha   90.00
_cell.angle_beta   90.00
_cell.angle_gamma   90.00
#
_symmetry.space_group_name_H-M   'P 1'
#
loop_
_entity.id
_entity.type
_entity.pdbx_description
1 polymer ?
#
loop_
_entity_poly.entity_id
_entity_poly.type
_entity_poly.pdbx_seq_one_letter_code
_entity_poly.pdbx_strand_id
1 'polypeptide(L)'
;MRKALENASRHFDGNDRLTVNTLEAVYGQENSFGVLLGTHGASGAAGHFQFRATTAREYNLHVSKNNDQRFDIDYASSAAARHLKNLDNMFSRKTTVWGTSETVAVKDARERYKFVLGAYNGGQRYVADAQRLAEKAGKNPRLWADVQAFLESADTPESTADQMRQYVETVPLYEIEFAQKSPADKRLKAKEPRREQYSCAKGHWVTIDDHPVYICA
;
A
#
# COMPACT_ATOMS: atom_id res chain seq x y z
N MET A 1 -13.23 10.06 -4.73
CA MET A 1 -11.75 10.05 -4.66
C MET A 1 -11.17 10.84 -3.48
N ARG A 2 -11.02 12.18 -3.51
CA ARG A 2 -10.35 12.94 -2.41
C ARG A 2 -10.87 12.58 -1.01
N LYS A 3 -12.19 12.60 -0.81
CA LYS A 3 -12.82 12.25 0.47
C LYS A 3 -12.51 10.82 0.93
N ALA A 4 -12.37 9.89 0.00
CA ALA A 4 -12.02 8.49 0.29
C ALA A 4 -10.58 8.39 0.82
N LEU A 5 -9.63 9.05 0.16
CA LEU A 5 -8.22 9.10 0.59
C LEU A 5 -8.07 9.83 1.94
N GLU A 6 -8.78 10.94 2.10
CA GLU A 6 -8.91 11.68 3.37
C GLU A 6 -9.43 10.78 4.50
N ASN A 7 -10.50 10.02 4.26
CA ASN A 7 -11.05 9.09 5.24
C ASN A 7 -10.09 7.93 5.52
N ALA A 8 -9.48 7.35 4.50
CA ALA A 8 -8.51 6.26 4.66
C ALA A 8 -7.28 6.69 5.46
N SER A 9 -6.87 7.96 5.36
CA SER A 9 -5.74 8.49 6.13
C SER A 9 -5.93 8.40 7.66
N ARG A 10 -7.15 8.18 8.15
CA ARG A 10 -7.47 7.90 9.56
C ARG A 10 -6.85 6.60 10.09
N HIS A 11 -6.37 5.72 9.20
CA HIS A 11 -5.61 4.54 9.60
C HIS A 11 -4.14 4.85 9.95
N PHE A 12 -3.68 6.06 9.69
CA PHE A 12 -2.38 6.55 10.14
C PHE A 12 -2.52 7.29 11.47
N ASP A 13 -1.40 7.51 12.16
CA ASP A 13 -1.33 8.24 13.42
C ASP A 13 -0.24 9.34 13.41
N GLY A 14 -0.06 10.02 14.54
CA GLY A 14 0.89 11.13 14.69
C GLY A 14 2.36 10.72 14.54
N ASN A 15 2.71 9.46 14.81
CA ASN A 15 4.06 8.93 14.69
C ASN A 15 4.40 8.50 13.26
N ASP A 16 3.39 8.36 12.40
CA ASP A 16 3.59 7.98 11.01
C ASP A 16 4.12 9.11 10.16
N ARG A 17 5.10 8.78 9.31
CA ARG A 17 5.49 9.60 8.16
C ARG A 17 4.44 9.60 7.04
N LEU A 18 3.54 8.62 7.07
CA LEU A 18 2.43 8.42 6.12
C LEU A 18 1.36 9.50 6.31
N THR A 19 0.83 10.00 5.20
CA THR A 19 -0.21 11.04 5.17
C THR A 19 -1.24 10.77 4.08
N VAL A 20 -2.29 11.58 4.03
CA VAL A 20 -3.21 11.57 2.86
C VAL A 20 -2.47 11.83 1.54
N ASN A 21 -1.42 12.67 1.54
CA ASN A 21 -0.63 12.91 0.32
C ASN A 21 0.18 11.67 -0.10
N THR A 22 0.58 10.83 0.86
CA THR A 22 1.16 9.51 0.54
C THR A 22 0.15 8.64 -0.20
N LEU A 23 -1.11 8.61 0.25
CA LEU A 23 -2.18 7.86 -0.42
C LEU A 23 -2.49 8.42 -1.82
N GLU A 24 -2.52 9.74 -1.98
CA GLU A 24 -2.69 10.39 -3.28
C GLU A 24 -1.54 10.06 -4.24
N ALA A 25 -0.30 10.08 -3.75
CA ALA A 25 0.88 9.78 -4.54
C ALA A 25 0.91 8.30 -4.98
N VAL A 26 0.66 7.37 -4.06
CA VAL A 26 0.52 5.94 -4.37
C VAL A 26 -0.61 5.72 -5.37
N TYR A 27 -1.79 6.29 -5.13
CA TYR A 27 -2.94 6.15 -6.03
C TYR A 27 -2.65 6.70 -7.45
N GLY A 28 -1.94 7.83 -7.53
CA GLY A 28 -1.48 8.38 -8.80
C GLY A 28 -0.49 7.48 -9.53
N GLN A 29 0.48 6.93 -8.80
CA GLN A 29 1.49 6.05 -9.37
C GLN A 29 0.93 4.70 -9.81
N GLU A 30 0.02 4.10 -9.05
CA GLU A 30 -0.55 2.79 -9.36
C GLU A 30 -1.49 2.81 -10.55
N ASN A 31 -2.27 3.89 -10.72
CA ASN A 31 -3.43 3.83 -11.59
C ASN A 31 -3.67 5.12 -12.39
N SER A 32 -2.73 6.07 -12.39
CA SER A 32 -2.94 7.37 -13.04
C SER A 32 -4.29 8.00 -12.65
N PHE A 33 -4.66 7.88 -11.37
CA PHE A 33 -5.93 8.33 -10.80
C PHE A 33 -7.21 7.59 -11.27
N GLY A 34 -7.11 6.33 -11.69
CA GLY A 34 -8.26 5.48 -12.04
C GLY A 34 -8.43 5.26 -13.54
N VAL A 35 -7.39 5.54 -14.33
CA VAL A 35 -7.40 5.36 -15.79
C VAL A 35 -7.05 3.92 -16.16
N LEU A 36 -6.29 3.22 -15.33
CA LEU A 36 -5.72 1.89 -15.57
C LEU A 36 -6.23 0.84 -14.56
N LEU A 37 -7.55 0.79 -14.31
CA LEU A 37 -8.15 -0.07 -13.28
C LEU A 37 -8.03 -1.58 -13.55
N GLY A 38 -7.76 -2.01 -14.78
CA GLY A 38 -7.71 -3.43 -15.13
C GLY A 38 -9.10 -4.08 -15.13
N THR A 39 -9.17 -5.39 -14.86
CA THR A 39 -10.40 -6.19 -15.02
C THR A 39 -10.90 -6.77 -13.69
N HIS A 40 -12.21 -6.67 -13.44
CA HIS A 40 -12.86 -7.25 -12.25
C HIS A 40 -12.62 -8.76 -12.14
N GLY A 41 -12.42 -9.23 -10.91
CA GLY A 41 -12.22 -10.65 -10.58
C GLY A 41 -10.91 -11.24 -11.06
N ALA A 42 -10.01 -10.46 -11.68
CA ALA A 42 -8.71 -10.93 -12.15
C ALA A 42 -7.82 -11.36 -10.97
N SER A 43 -7.03 -12.43 -11.16
CA SER A 43 -6.04 -12.88 -10.17
C SER A 43 -4.87 -11.90 -10.02
N GLY A 44 -4.56 -11.18 -11.10
CA GLY A 44 -3.54 -10.14 -11.14
C GLY A 44 -3.89 -8.87 -10.37
N ALA A 45 -2.97 -7.90 -10.44
CA ALA A 45 -3.17 -6.54 -9.96
C ALA A 45 -4.38 -5.89 -10.68
N ALA A 46 -5.28 -5.27 -9.91
CA ALA A 46 -6.44 -4.57 -10.45
C ALA A 46 -7.00 -3.55 -9.44
N GLY A 47 -7.94 -2.73 -9.92
CA GLY A 47 -8.64 -1.72 -9.16
C GLY A 47 -7.77 -0.52 -8.80
N HIS A 48 -8.29 0.34 -7.94
CA HIS A 48 -7.75 1.67 -7.67
C HIS A 48 -6.28 1.69 -7.26
N PHE A 49 -5.84 0.70 -6.48
CA PHE A 49 -4.48 0.59 -5.95
C PHE A 49 -3.70 -0.61 -6.50
N GLN A 50 -4.17 -1.20 -7.61
CA GLN A 50 -3.52 -2.34 -8.27
C GLN A 50 -3.24 -3.53 -7.35
N PHE A 51 -4.12 -3.80 -6.38
CA PHE A 51 -3.94 -4.95 -5.50
C PHE A 51 -4.07 -6.27 -6.26
N ARG A 52 -3.12 -7.17 -6.03
CA ARG A 52 -3.32 -8.60 -6.30
C ARG A 52 -4.50 -9.11 -5.49
N ALA A 53 -5.23 -10.09 -6.03
CA ALA A 53 -6.41 -10.64 -5.36
C ALA A 53 -6.09 -11.22 -3.97
N THR A 54 -4.87 -11.73 -3.76
CA THR A 54 -4.41 -12.24 -2.45
C THR A 54 -4.24 -11.10 -1.44
N THR A 55 -3.51 -10.04 -1.81
CA THR A 55 -3.31 -8.85 -0.97
C THR A 55 -4.64 -8.16 -0.65
N ALA A 56 -5.52 -8.01 -1.63
CA ALA A 56 -6.85 -7.45 -1.42
C ALA A 56 -7.61 -8.22 -0.33
N ARG A 57 -7.61 -9.56 -0.39
CA ARG A 57 -8.25 -10.41 0.63
C ARG A 57 -7.56 -10.35 1.99
N GLU A 58 -6.23 -10.23 2.05
CA GLU A 58 -5.49 -10.00 3.29
C GLU A 58 -5.97 -8.74 4.03
N TYR A 59 -6.35 -7.70 3.27
CA TYR A 59 -6.95 -6.47 3.78
C TYR A 59 -8.48 -6.47 3.77
N ASN A 60 -9.09 -7.66 3.81
CA ASN A 60 -10.54 -7.89 3.93
C ASN A 60 -11.39 -7.33 2.79
N LEU A 61 -10.83 -7.20 1.58
CA LEU A 61 -11.61 -6.90 0.40
C LEU A 61 -12.21 -8.18 -0.18
N HIS A 62 -13.49 -8.10 -0.54
CA HIS A 62 -14.14 -9.13 -1.33
C HIS A 62 -13.70 -9.02 -2.80
N VAL A 63 -13.23 -10.13 -3.36
CA VAL A 63 -12.74 -10.21 -4.74
C VAL A 63 -13.38 -11.41 -5.45
N SER A 64 -14.34 -11.09 -6.32
CA SER A 64 -15.03 -12.01 -7.23
C SER A 64 -15.36 -11.29 -8.55
N LYS A 65 -15.93 -11.99 -9.52
CA LYS A 65 -16.36 -11.36 -10.78
C LYS A 65 -17.54 -10.39 -10.60
N ASN A 66 -18.41 -10.65 -9.62
CA ASN A 66 -19.68 -9.90 -9.44
C ASN A 66 -19.56 -8.80 -8.36
N ASN A 67 -18.55 -8.93 -7.50
CA ASN A 67 -18.23 -7.96 -6.47
C ASN A 67 -16.70 -7.96 -6.33
N ASP A 68 -16.05 -6.86 -6.71
CA ASP A 68 -14.62 -6.69 -6.58
C ASP A 68 -14.32 -5.34 -5.93
N GLN A 69 -14.16 -5.36 -4.62
CA GLN A 69 -13.97 -4.16 -3.81
C GLN A 69 -12.62 -3.47 -4.04
N ARG A 70 -11.75 -4.02 -4.91
CA ARG A 70 -10.58 -3.29 -5.41
C ARG A 70 -10.98 -2.10 -6.29
N PHE A 71 -12.16 -2.16 -6.90
CA PHE A 71 -12.72 -1.12 -7.77
C PHE A 71 -13.60 -0.12 -7.01
N ASP A 72 -13.74 -0.29 -5.69
CA ASP A 72 -14.35 0.73 -4.84
C ASP A 72 -13.28 1.61 -4.22
N ILE A 73 -13.40 2.91 -4.43
CA ILE A 73 -12.37 3.83 -3.98
C ILE A 73 -12.29 3.95 -2.45
N ASP A 74 -13.39 3.83 -1.71
CA ASP A 74 -13.38 3.91 -0.24
C ASP A 74 -12.74 2.66 0.38
N TYR A 75 -13.17 1.47 -0.04
CA TYR A 75 -12.61 0.18 0.39
C TYR A 75 -11.16 0.02 -0.03
N ALA A 76 -10.83 0.30 -1.29
CA ALA A 76 -9.46 0.17 -1.79
C ALA A 76 -8.52 1.19 -1.11
N SER A 77 -8.97 2.43 -0.87
CA SER A 77 -8.17 3.42 -0.12
C SER A 77 -7.93 2.98 1.32
N SER A 78 -8.96 2.47 1.99
CA SER A 78 -8.86 1.93 3.36
C SER A 78 -7.91 0.74 3.43
N ALA A 79 -7.97 -0.19 2.46
CA ALA A 79 -7.04 -1.29 2.34
C ALA A 79 -5.59 -0.80 2.12
N ALA A 80 -5.38 0.17 1.23
CA ALA A 80 -4.06 0.75 0.97
C ALA A 80 -3.44 1.42 2.20
N ALA A 81 -4.23 2.21 2.93
CA ALA A 81 -3.76 2.85 4.15
C ALA A 81 -3.36 1.81 5.21
N ARG A 82 -4.19 0.78 5.43
CA ARG A 82 -3.86 -0.32 6.34
C ARG A 82 -2.63 -1.09 5.89
N HIS A 83 -2.46 -1.30 4.58
CA HIS A 83 -1.30 -2.00 4.04
C HIS A 83 0.00 -1.23 4.27
N LEU A 84 0.04 0.06 3.91
CA LEU A 84 1.19 0.94 4.15
C LEU A 84 1.53 1.01 5.65
N LYS A 85 0.53 1.14 6.52
CA LYS A 85 0.73 1.16 7.98
C LYS A 85 1.31 -0.17 8.48
N ASN A 86 0.82 -1.31 8.00
CA ASN A 86 1.37 -2.60 8.36
C ASN A 86 2.82 -2.75 7.92
N LEU A 87 3.16 -2.30 6.70
CA LEU A 87 4.53 -2.30 6.21
C LEU A 87 5.44 -1.41 7.08
N ASP A 88 5.00 -0.19 7.44
CA ASP A 88 5.78 0.68 8.34
C ASP A 88 6.02 0.00 9.70
N ASN A 89 4.98 -0.62 10.26
CA ASN A 89 5.10 -1.40 11.49
C ASN A 89 6.04 -2.59 11.34
N MET A 90 6.04 -3.28 10.19
CA MET A 90 6.91 -4.43 9.91
C MET A 90 8.39 -4.04 9.81
N PHE A 91 8.69 -2.86 9.25
CA PHE A 91 10.07 -2.38 9.11
C PHE A 91 10.56 -1.55 10.30
N SER A 92 9.69 -1.10 11.21
CA SER A 92 10.09 -0.35 12.42
C SER A 92 10.73 -1.23 13.50
N ARG A 93 10.56 -2.55 13.39
CA ARG A 93 11.08 -3.57 14.29
C ARG A 93 11.42 -4.83 13.49
N LYS A 94 12.19 -5.73 14.09
CA LYS A 94 12.47 -7.04 13.49
C LYS A 94 11.15 -7.83 13.42
N THR A 95 10.74 -8.23 12.22
CA THR A 95 9.49 -8.94 11.98
C THR A 95 9.73 -10.12 11.05
N THR A 96 9.22 -11.30 11.39
CA THR A 96 9.23 -12.45 10.50
C THR A 96 8.16 -12.28 9.41
N VAL A 97 8.59 -12.42 8.16
CA VAL A 97 7.78 -12.33 6.95
C VAL A 97 7.64 -13.71 6.36
N TRP A 98 6.39 -14.16 6.20
CA TRP A 98 6.04 -15.44 5.56
C TRP A 98 6.75 -16.67 6.16
N GLY A 99 7.07 -16.60 7.45
CA GLY A 99 7.64 -17.71 8.22
C GLY A 99 9.13 -17.99 7.98
N THR A 100 9.80 -17.29 7.07
CA THR A 100 11.17 -17.62 6.66
C THR A 100 12.11 -16.42 6.57
N SER A 101 11.64 -15.26 6.10
CA SER A 101 12.46 -14.04 5.99
C SER A 101 12.26 -13.15 7.21
N GLU A 102 13.24 -12.32 7.56
CA GLU A 102 13.14 -11.38 8.68
C GLU A 102 13.51 -9.97 8.23
N THR A 103 12.70 -8.97 8.58
CA THR A 103 13.06 -7.57 8.36
C THR A 103 14.20 -7.16 9.30
N VAL A 104 15.08 -6.29 8.82
CA VAL A 104 15.97 -5.53 9.71
C VAL A 104 15.27 -4.23 10.11
N ALA A 105 15.21 -3.96 11.42
CA ALA A 105 14.55 -2.77 11.95
C ALA A 105 15.23 -1.47 11.47
N VAL A 106 14.45 -0.60 10.81
CA VAL A 106 14.85 0.73 10.33
C VAL A 106 14.20 1.78 11.22
N LYS A 107 14.97 2.35 12.15
CA LYS A 107 14.46 3.29 13.16
C LYS A 107 14.20 4.68 12.62
N ASP A 108 15.06 5.14 11.71
CA ASP A 108 14.84 6.40 10.99
C ASP A 108 13.57 6.28 10.12
N ALA A 109 12.60 7.15 10.38
CA ALA A 109 11.31 7.10 9.70
C ALA A 109 11.39 7.50 8.21
N ARG A 110 12.36 8.33 7.82
CA ARG A 110 12.56 8.74 6.42
C ARG A 110 13.18 7.62 5.62
N GLU A 111 14.17 6.93 6.18
CA GLU A 111 14.72 5.72 5.54
C GLU A 111 13.68 4.61 5.52
N ARG A 112 13.00 4.33 6.63
CA ARG A 112 11.96 3.29 6.70
C ARG A 112 10.88 3.48 5.64
N TYR A 113 10.47 4.72 5.37
CA TYR A 113 9.49 5.02 4.33
C TYR A 113 9.88 4.47 2.95
N LYS A 114 11.18 4.48 2.60
CA LYS A 114 11.67 3.91 1.34
C LYS A 114 11.47 2.39 1.29
N PHE A 115 11.77 1.69 2.39
CA PHE A 115 11.50 0.25 2.52
C PHE A 115 10.00 -0.07 2.43
N VAL A 116 9.15 0.78 3.02
CA VAL A 116 7.68 0.66 2.92
C VAL A 116 7.23 0.77 1.46
N LEU A 117 7.70 1.77 0.72
CA LEU A 117 7.35 1.96 -0.68
C LEU A 117 7.84 0.82 -1.58
N GLY A 118 9.08 0.37 -1.39
CA GLY A 118 9.63 -0.78 -2.13
C GLY A 118 8.83 -2.05 -1.85
N ALA A 119 8.47 -2.29 -0.58
CA ALA A 119 7.68 -3.44 -0.18
C ALA A 119 6.21 -3.36 -0.64
N TYR A 120 5.64 -2.17 -0.72
CA TYR A 120 4.29 -1.96 -1.26
C TYR A 120 4.24 -2.33 -2.75
N ASN A 121 5.26 -1.92 -3.53
CA ASN A 121 5.33 -2.19 -4.95
C ASN A 121 5.69 -3.66 -5.28
N GLY A 122 6.77 -4.18 -4.69
CA GLY A 122 7.30 -5.50 -5.06
C GLY A 122 6.99 -6.62 -4.07
N GLY A 123 6.69 -6.30 -2.81
CA GLY A 123 6.47 -7.25 -1.74
C GLY A 123 7.55 -7.22 -0.66
N GLN A 124 7.13 -7.31 0.60
CA GLN A 124 7.98 -7.20 1.79
C GLN A 124 9.02 -8.31 1.93
N ARG A 125 8.76 -9.52 1.39
CA ARG A 125 9.71 -10.65 1.42
C ARG A 125 10.99 -10.29 0.68
N TYR A 126 10.88 -9.74 -0.53
CA TYR A 126 12.04 -9.40 -1.35
C TYR A 126 12.88 -8.29 -0.73
N VAL A 127 12.23 -7.29 -0.13
CA VAL A 127 12.93 -6.24 0.60
C VAL A 127 13.66 -6.80 1.82
N ALA A 128 13.03 -7.69 2.61
CA ALA A 128 13.68 -8.34 3.75
C ALA A 128 14.89 -9.21 3.33
N ASP A 129 14.74 -9.96 2.23
CA ASP A 129 15.83 -10.77 1.68
C ASP A 129 16.98 -9.88 1.18
N ALA A 130 16.68 -8.74 0.53
CA ALA A 130 17.66 -7.75 0.12
C ALA A 130 18.38 -7.12 1.31
N GLN A 131 17.69 -6.80 2.41
CA GLN A 131 18.32 -6.34 3.66
C GLN A 131 19.35 -7.38 4.15
N ARG A 132 18.97 -8.65 4.19
CA ARG A 132 19.86 -9.75 4.62
C ARG A 132 21.08 -9.90 3.68
N LEU A 133 20.88 -9.76 2.38
CA LEU A 133 21.96 -9.85 1.39
C LEU A 133 22.93 -8.66 1.52
N ALA A 134 22.41 -7.45 1.69
CA ALA A 134 23.22 -6.26 1.93
C ALA A 134 24.09 -6.43 3.20
N GLU A 135 23.51 -6.91 4.29
CA GLU A 135 24.24 -7.18 5.53
C GLU A 135 25.35 -8.23 5.32
N LYS A 136 25.08 -9.33 4.61
CA LYS A 136 26.09 -10.34 4.26
C LYS A 136 27.23 -9.78 3.41
N ALA A 137 26.94 -8.76 2.59
CA ALA A 137 27.92 -8.05 1.78
C ALA A 137 28.66 -6.93 2.55
N GLY A 138 28.45 -6.80 3.86
CA GLY A 138 29.06 -5.75 4.68
C GLY A 138 28.49 -4.35 4.47
N LYS A 139 27.31 -4.25 3.83
CA LYS A 139 26.56 -3.00 3.63
C LYS A 139 25.59 -2.76 4.78
N ASN A 140 25.04 -1.54 4.87
CA ASN A 140 24.09 -1.21 5.92
C ASN A 140 22.66 -1.62 5.52
N PRO A 141 22.06 -2.65 6.15
CA PRO A 141 20.71 -3.11 5.81
C PRO A 141 19.58 -2.12 6.18
N ARG A 142 19.94 -0.98 6.80
CA ARG A 142 19.01 0.06 7.22
C ARG A 142 19.01 1.28 6.31
N LEU A 143 19.88 1.32 5.29
CA LEU A 143 19.92 2.38 4.30
C LEU A 143 19.41 1.84 2.97
N TRP A 144 18.37 2.47 2.42
CA TRP A 144 17.80 2.00 1.14
C TRP A 144 18.84 1.99 0.02
N ALA A 145 19.72 2.99 0.00
CA ALA A 145 20.78 3.13 -1.00
C ALA A 145 21.73 1.91 -1.04
N ASP A 146 21.99 1.30 0.13
CA ASP A 146 22.79 0.09 0.26
C ASP A 146 22.00 -1.17 -0.09
N VAL A 147 20.70 -1.21 0.22
CA VAL A 147 19.85 -2.39 0.06
C VAL A 147 19.33 -2.57 -1.37
N GLN A 148 19.04 -1.48 -2.09
CA GLN A 148 18.38 -1.54 -3.39
C GLN A 148 19.17 -2.29 -4.49
N ALA A 149 20.49 -2.39 -4.32
CA ALA A 149 21.36 -3.16 -5.22
C ALA A 149 21.18 -4.68 -5.07
N PHE A 150 20.56 -5.14 -3.98
CA PHE A 150 20.34 -6.55 -3.64
C PHE A 150 18.88 -6.99 -3.83
N LEU A 151 18.05 -6.15 -4.45
CA LEU A 151 16.66 -6.50 -4.79
C LEU A 151 16.59 -7.55 -5.91
N GLU A 152 17.57 -7.57 -6.81
CA GLU A 152 17.65 -8.58 -7.85
C GLU A 152 18.11 -9.92 -7.27
N SER A 153 17.36 -10.98 -7.55
CA SER A 153 17.69 -12.35 -7.13
C SER A 153 17.03 -13.37 -8.05
N ALA A 154 17.31 -14.66 -7.86
CA ALA A 154 16.62 -15.73 -8.60
C ALA A 154 15.08 -15.67 -8.46
N ASP A 155 14.58 -15.17 -7.33
CA ASP A 155 13.14 -15.02 -7.05
C ASP A 155 12.60 -13.62 -7.40
N THR A 156 13.46 -12.71 -7.87
CA THR A 156 13.13 -11.31 -8.19
C THR A 156 13.84 -10.87 -9.46
N PRO A 157 13.16 -10.92 -10.62
CA PRO A 157 13.72 -10.48 -11.90
C PRO A 157 14.23 -9.03 -11.84
N GLU A 158 15.27 -8.72 -12.62
CA GLU A 158 15.85 -7.37 -12.73
C GLU A 158 14.80 -6.30 -13.03
N SER A 159 13.87 -6.58 -13.96
CA SER A 159 12.79 -5.66 -14.31
C SER A 159 11.84 -5.36 -13.13
N THR A 160 11.60 -6.32 -12.25
CA THR A 160 10.82 -6.10 -11.02
C THR A 160 11.63 -5.27 -10.03
N ALA A 161 12.92 -5.57 -9.87
CA ALA A 161 13.79 -4.80 -8.99
C ALA A 161 13.91 -3.34 -9.45
N ASP A 162 13.97 -3.09 -10.76
CA ASP A 162 13.94 -1.74 -11.34
C ASP A 162 12.64 -1.00 -11.07
N GLN A 163 11.49 -1.67 -11.22
CA GLN A 163 10.20 -1.07 -10.90
C GLN A 163 10.13 -0.67 -9.42
N MET A 164 10.62 -1.52 -8.51
CA MET A 164 10.69 -1.20 -7.08
C MET A 164 11.58 0.01 -6.81
N ARG A 165 12.77 0.07 -7.42
CA ARG A 165 13.69 1.21 -7.31
C ARG A 165 13.03 2.50 -7.81
N GLN A 166 12.46 2.46 -9.01
CA GLN A 166 11.78 3.60 -9.61
C GLN A 166 10.59 4.06 -8.75
N TYR A 167 9.84 3.13 -8.17
CA TYR A 167 8.69 3.44 -7.32
C TYR A 167 9.10 4.22 -6.07
N VAL A 168 10.19 3.80 -5.42
CA VAL A 168 10.76 4.49 -4.24
C VAL A 168 11.23 5.90 -4.56
N GLU A 169 11.71 6.15 -5.78
CA GLU A 169 12.10 7.49 -6.22
C GLU A 169 10.90 8.35 -6.65
N THR A 170 9.91 7.76 -7.33
CA THR A 170 8.83 8.52 -7.97
C THR A 170 7.72 8.94 -7.00
N VAL A 171 7.29 8.04 -6.10
CA VAL A 171 6.18 8.34 -5.18
C VAL A 171 6.46 9.55 -4.28
N PRO A 172 7.66 9.74 -3.70
CA PRO A 172 7.97 10.95 -2.95
C PRO A 172 7.87 12.25 -3.76
N LEU A 173 8.15 12.22 -5.08
CA LEU A 173 8.01 13.39 -5.94
C LEU A 173 6.53 13.77 -6.11
N TYR A 174 5.66 12.79 -6.33
CA TYR A 174 4.22 13.01 -6.36
C TYR A 174 3.71 13.52 -5.01
N GLU A 175 4.21 12.97 -3.89
CA GLU A 175 3.83 13.43 -2.56
C GLU A 175 4.20 14.91 -2.33
N ILE A 176 5.37 15.35 -2.80
CA ILE A 176 5.78 16.77 -2.74
C ILE A 176 4.80 17.65 -3.53
N GLU A 177 4.42 17.21 -4.73
CA GLU A 177 3.45 17.94 -5.55
C GLU A 177 2.07 18.02 -4.88
N PHE A 178 1.55 16.89 -4.37
CA PHE A 178 0.28 16.87 -3.64
C PHE A 178 0.34 17.66 -2.33
N ALA A 179 1.48 17.66 -1.65
CA ALA A 179 1.63 18.44 -0.44
C ALA A 179 1.47 19.95 -0.69
N GLN A 180 1.82 20.42 -1.89
CA GLN A 180 1.67 21.81 -2.32
C GLN A 180 0.28 22.12 -2.92
N LYS A 181 -0.25 21.20 -3.72
CA LYS A 181 -1.42 21.48 -4.58
C LYS A 181 -2.72 20.86 -4.10
N SER A 182 -2.69 19.77 -3.33
CA SER A 182 -3.90 19.07 -2.92
C SER A 182 -4.66 19.84 -1.83
N PRO A 183 -5.98 20.03 -1.97
CA PRO A 183 -6.82 20.60 -0.92
C PRO A 183 -7.18 19.57 0.18
N ALA A 184 -6.54 18.40 0.21
CA ALA A 184 -6.88 17.34 1.15
C ALA A 184 -6.63 17.73 2.62
N ASP A 185 -7.57 17.40 3.51
CA ASP A 185 -7.41 17.68 4.96
C ASP A 185 -6.43 16.69 5.62
N LYS A 186 -5.17 17.13 5.74
CA LYS A 186 -4.07 16.36 6.35
C LYS A 186 -4.26 16.04 7.84
N ARG A 187 -5.22 16.69 8.52
CA ARG A 187 -5.46 16.51 9.96
C ARG A 187 -6.36 15.32 10.26
N LEU A 188 -6.97 14.70 9.25
CA LEU A 188 -7.88 13.59 9.46
C LEU A 188 -7.22 12.34 10.02
N LYS A 189 -5.90 12.15 9.82
CA LYS A 189 -5.14 11.08 10.49
C LYS A 189 -5.15 11.16 12.02
N ALA A 190 -5.45 12.32 12.59
CA ALA A 190 -5.57 12.49 14.05
C ALA A 190 -6.95 12.08 14.58
N LYS A 191 -7.86 11.61 13.72
CA LYS A 191 -9.22 11.21 14.08
C LYS A 191 -9.39 9.71 13.85
N GLU A 192 -10.23 9.07 14.67
CA GLU A 192 -10.50 7.64 14.53
C GLU A 192 -11.08 7.29 13.13
N PRO A 193 -10.75 6.10 12.59
CA PRO A 193 -11.41 5.55 11.41
C PRO A 193 -12.92 5.50 11.61
N ARG A 194 -13.68 5.83 10.57
CA ARG A 194 -15.13 5.67 10.62
C ARG A 194 -15.46 4.18 10.64
N ARG A 195 -16.28 3.74 11.59
CA ARG A 195 -16.85 2.39 11.54
C ARG A 195 -17.80 2.33 10.35
N GLU A 196 -17.62 1.30 9.52
CA GLU A 196 -18.60 0.96 8.49
C GLU A 196 -19.91 0.58 9.18
N GLN A 197 -20.87 1.48 9.15
CA GLN A 197 -22.21 1.22 9.69
C GLN A 197 -23.09 0.73 8.55
N TYR A 198 -23.35 -0.57 8.55
CA TYR A 198 -24.39 -1.18 7.74
C TYR A 198 -25.71 -1.07 8.48
N SER A 199 -26.80 -0.76 7.77
CA SER A 199 -28.14 -0.68 8.37
C SER A 199 -28.70 -2.04 8.81
N CYS A 200 -28.00 -3.15 8.51
CA CYS A 200 -28.48 -4.50 8.74
C CYS A 200 -27.33 -5.48 9.00
N ALA A 201 -27.62 -6.54 9.78
CA ALA A 201 -26.67 -7.60 10.12
C ALA A 201 -26.50 -8.67 9.03
N LYS A 202 -27.43 -8.75 8.07
CA LYS A 202 -27.42 -9.71 6.95
C LYS A 202 -27.67 -8.98 5.64
N GLY A 203 -26.92 -9.37 4.61
CA GLY A 203 -26.96 -8.73 3.31
C GLY A 203 -25.92 -9.31 2.37
N HIS A 204 -25.89 -8.78 1.15
CA HIS A 204 -24.89 -9.12 0.16
C HIS A 204 -24.41 -7.86 -0.55
N TRP A 205 -23.19 -7.93 -1.04
CA TRP A 205 -22.58 -6.87 -1.81
C TRP A 205 -22.91 -7.03 -3.28
N VAL A 206 -23.38 -5.95 -3.90
CA VAL A 206 -23.52 -5.83 -5.35
C VAL A 206 -22.76 -4.61 -5.83
N THR A 207 -22.29 -4.62 -7.07
CA THR A 207 -21.70 -3.43 -7.70
C THR A 207 -22.78 -2.71 -8.50
N ILE A 208 -23.07 -1.45 -8.18
CA ILE A 208 -24.00 -0.57 -8.92
C ILE A 208 -23.20 0.65 -9.35
N ASP A 209 -23.14 0.91 -10.66
CA ASP A 209 -22.38 2.03 -11.25
C ASP A 209 -20.94 2.13 -10.72
N ASP A 210 -20.22 1.01 -10.67
CA ASP A 210 -18.86 0.87 -10.12
C ASP A 210 -18.71 1.17 -8.62
N HIS A 211 -19.82 1.23 -7.88
CA HIS A 211 -19.82 1.36 -6.43
C HIS A 211 -20.41 0.08 -5.79
N PRO A 212 -19.70 -0.64 -4.92
CA PRO A 212 -20.28 -1.68 -4.09
C PRO A 212 -21.32 -1.07 -3.15
N VAL A 213 -22.53 -1.56 -3.29
CA VAL A 213 -23.66 -1.28 -2.44
C VAL A 213 -23.94 -2.53 -1.62
N TYR A 214 -23.97 -2.39 -0.29
CA TYR A 214 -24.42 -3.45 0.59
C TYR A 214 -25.94 -3.45 0.60
N ILE A 215 -26.54 -4.43 -0.08
CA ILE A 215 -27.98 -4.63 -0.07
C ILE A 215 -28.31 -5.54 1.10
N CYS A 216 -29.10 -5.00 2.04
CA CYS A 216 -29.67 -5.77 3.12
C CYS A 216 -30.51 -6.92 2.58
N ALA A 217 -30.35 -8.11 3.18
CA ALA A 217 -31.14 -9.29 2.87
C ALA A 217 -32.47 -9.27 3.63
#